data_AF-A0A260VDM6-F1
#
_entry.id   AF-A0A260VDM6-F1
#
_cell.length_a   1.000
_cell.length_b   1.000
_cell.length_c   1.000
_cell.angle_alpha   90.00
_cell.angle_beta   90.00
_cell.angle_gamma   90.00
#
_symmetry.space_group_name_H-M   'P 1'
#
loop_
_entity.id
_entity.type
_entity.pdbx_description
1 polymer ?
#
loop_
_entity_poly.entity_id
_entity_poly.type
_entity_poly.pdbx_seq_one_letter_code
_entity_poly.pdbx_strand_id
1 'polypeptide(L)'
;AVPFFKYPANPPAVGDPETITQRTWLWLATVILGLLAVAVGIYVAKIVASQNSVAMRVGAPTAAFLAVVGTGYALLPTVDEVGADFPATLLWEFRLSSLATQATLWLALGLAFAFLTDRAVRSVRREAVAA
;
A
#
# COMPACT_ATOMS: atom_id res chain seq x y z
N ALA A 1 -0.14 1.17 -0.06
CA ALA A 1 1.19 1.15 -0.71
C ALA A 1 1.31 2.13 -1.87
N VAL A 2 0.31 2.25 -2.76
CA VAL A 2 0.36 3.11 -3.97
C VAL A 2 0.86 4.55 -3.72
N PRO A 3 0.45 5.28 -2.66
CA PRO A 3 0.99 6.64 -2.45
C PRO A 3 2.49 6.67 -2.21
N PHE A 4 3.01 5.75 -1.39
CA PHE A 4 4.42 5.72 -0.97
C PHE A 4 5.40 5.54 -2.13
N PHE A 5 4.99 4.84 -3.18
CA PHE A 5 5.86 4.61 -4.35
C PHE A 5 5.94 5.84 -5.27
N LYS A 6 4.90 6.68 -5.33
CA LYS A 6 4.90 7.90 -6.18
C LYS A 6 5.34 9.14 -5.41
N TYR A 7 4.91 9.28 -4.17
CA TYR A 7 5.20 10.40 -3.28
C TYR A 7 5.69 9.87 -1.93
N PRO A 8 6.96 9.46 -1.82
CA PRO A 8 7.51 8.93 -0.57
C PRO A 8 7.57 9.99 0.53
N ALA A 9 7.66 9.52 1.79
CA ALA A 9 7.88 10.40 2.92
C ALA A 9 9.27 11.03 2.85
N ASN A 10 9.36 12.31 3.25
CA ASN A 10 10.63 13.00 3.45
C ASN A 10 11.00 12.99 4.94
N PRO A 11 12.30 13.07 5.28
CA PRO A 11 12.72 13.29 6.66
C PRO A 11 12.10 14.57 7.25
N PRO A 12 11.95 14.66 8.59
CA PRO A 12 11.50 15.89 9.24
C PRO A 12 12.37 17.08 8.84
N ALA A 13 11.76 18.25 8.69
CA ALA A 13 12.40 19.48 8.21
C ALA A 13 12.94 19.44 6.76
N VAL A 14 12.68 18.38 5.98
CA VAL A 14 13.08 18.27 4.57
C VAL A 14 11.88 18.41 3.64
N GLY A 15 11.87 19.48 2.85
CA GLY A 15 10.85 19.81 1.87
C GLY A 15 10.60 21.32 1.80
N ASP A 16 9.73 21.74 0.91
CA ASP A 16 9.32 23.14 0.77
C ASP A 16 8.02 23.39 1.56
N PRO A 17 8.01 24.32 2.54
CA PRO A 17 6.79 24.68 3.26
C PRO A 17 5.64 25.15 2.36
N GLU A 18 5.95 25.80 1.23
CA GLU A 18 4.95 26.39 0.34
C GLU A 18 4.15 25.34 -0.44
N THR A 19 4.67 24.12 -0.57
CA THR A 19 4.06 23.04 -1.36
C THR A 19 3.34 21.98 -0.53
N ILE A 20 3.33 22.10 0.81
CA ILE A 20 2.73 21.12 1.74
C ILE A 20 1.28 20.79 1.36
N THR A 21 0.48 21.82 1.06
CA THR A 21 -0.93 21.64 0.68
C THR A 21 -1.06 20.86 -0.62
N GLN A 22 -0.25 21.20 -1.63
CA GLN A 22 -0.26 20.52 -2.92
C GLN A 22 0.13 19.05 -2.77
N ARG A 23 1.21 18.76 -2.03
CA ARG A 23 1.66 17.38 -1.77
C ARG A 23 0.64 16.56 -1.02
N THR A 24 -0.07 17.16 -0.08
CA THR A 24 -1.15 16.49 0.65
C THR A 24 -2.27 16.06 -0.30
N TRP A 25 -2.70 16.96 -1.20
CA TRP A 25 -3.72 16.62 -2.21
C TRP A 25 -3.24 15.58 -3.22
N LEU A 26 -1.99 15.67 -3.69
CA LEU A 26 -1.41 14.67 -4.58
C LEU A 26 -1.31 13.29 -3.91
N TRP A 27 -0.95 13.27 -2.62
CA TRP A 27 -0.93 12.04 -1.84
C TRP A 27 -2.34 11.45 -1.72
N LEU A 28 -3.35 12.25 -1.40
CA LEU A 28 -4.76 11.81 -1.37
C LEU A 28 -5.24 11.32 -2.74
N ALA A 29 -4.86 11.99 -3.83
CA ALA A 29 -5.16 11.54 -5.19
C ALA A 29 -4.58 10.15 -5.48
N THR A 30 -3.36 9.85 -5.01
CA THR A 30 -2.78 8.51 -5.14
C THR A 30 -3.44 7.47 -4.24
N VAL A 31 -4.05 7.86 -3.12
CA VAL A 31 -4.91 6.95 -2.32
C VAL A 31 -6.14 6.57 -3.14
N ILE A 32 -6.83 7.55 -3.72
CA ILE A 32 -8.00 7.32 -4.57
C ILE A 32 -7.63 6.45 -5.76
N LEU A 33 -6.52 6.74 -6.43
CA LEU A 33 -5.98 5.92 -7.52
C LEU A 33 -5.79 4.45 -7.07
N GLY A 34 -5.22 4.24 -5.88
CA GLY A 34 -5.03 2.90 -5.32
C GLY A 34 -6.35 2.17 -5.09
N LEU A 35 -7.37 2.86 -4.56
CA LEU A 35 -8.70 2.28 -4.36
C LEU A 35 -9.36 1.90 -5.70
N LEU A 36 -9.25 2.76 -6.71
CA LEU A 36 -9.74 2.49 -8.06
C LEU A 36 -9.02 1.29 -8.68
N ALA A 37 -7.69 1.21 -8.54
CA ALA A 37 -6.92 0.09 -9.04
C ALA A 37 -7.33 -1.24 -8.38
N VAL A 38 -7.58 -1.24 -7.06
CA VAL A 38 -8.11 -2.41 -6.34
C VAL A 38 -9.50 -2.79 -6.87
N ALA A 39 -10.40 -1.82 -7.04
CA ALA A 39 -11.74 -2.09 -7.57
C ALA A 39 -11.69 -2.71 -8.97
N VAL A 40 -10.85 -2.19 -9.86
CA VAL A 40 -10.61 -2.76 -11.20
C VAL A 40 -10.02 -4.17 -11.10
N GLY A 41 -9.03 -4.38 -10.24
CA GLY A 41 -8.45 -5.70 -10.00
C GLY A 41 -9.51 -6.72 -9.54
N ILE A 42 -10.37 -6.35 -8.59
CA ILE A 42 -11.47 -7.20 -8.12
C ILE A 42 -12.47 -7.48 -9.25
N TYR A 43 -12.81 -6.47 -10.06
CA TYR A 43 -13.71 -6.63 -11.20
C TYR A 43 -13.14 -7.65 -12.21
N VAL A 44 -11.87 -7.51 -12.58
CA VAL A 44 -11.19 -8.45 -13.47
C VAL A 44 -11.10 -9.84 -12.84
N ALA A 45 -10.85 -9.94 -11.53
CA ALA A 45 -10.81 -11.22 -10.81
C ALA A 45 -12.13 -11.98 -10.89
N LYS A 46 -13.26 -11.25 -10.85
CA LYS A 46 -14.60 -11.84 -11.03
C LYS A 46 -14.82 -12.34 -12.46
N ILE A 47 -14.33 -11.63 -13.46
CA ILE A 47 -14.43 -12.03 -14.88
C ILE A 47 -13.65 -13.33 -15.13
N VAL A 48 -12.43 -13.43 -14.60
CA VAL A 48 -11.57 -14.61 -14.83
C VAL A 48 -11.78 -15.73 -13.82
N ALA A 49 -12.79 -15.64 -12.95
CA ALA A 49 -12.99 -16.58 -11.84
C ALA A 49 -13.26 -18.01 -12.31
N SER A 50 -13.91 -18.19 -13.47
CA SER A 50 -14.21 -19.50 -14.07
C SER A 50 -13.02 -20.15 -14.77
N GLN A 51 -11.87 -19.45 -14.89
CA GLN A 51 -10.71 -19.98 -15.58
C GLN A 51 -10.02 -21.07 -14.75
N ASN A 52 -9.68 -22.19 -15.38
CA ASN A 52 -8.98 -23.30 -14.71
C ASN A 52 -7.52 -22.95 -14.34
N SER A 53 -6.91 -22.01 -15.08
CA SER A 53 -5.53 -21.60 -14.84
C SER A 53 -5.42 -20.65 -13.65
N VAL A 54 -4.70 -21.07 -12.60
CA VAL A 54 -4.35 -20.20 -11.47
C VAL A 54 -3.54 -18.99 -11.93
N ALA A 55 -2.65 -19.18 -12.91
CA ALA A 55 -1.87 -18.08 -13.48
C ALA A 55 -2.78 -17.02 -14.11
N MET A 56 -3.88 -17.40 -14.76
CA MET A 56 -4.86 -16.45 -15.30
C MET A 56 -5.65 -15.74 -14.19
N ARG A 57 -6.11 -16.52 -13.20
CA ARG A 57 -6.90 -16.00 -12.07
C ARG A 57 -6.14 -14.99 -11.20
N VAL A 58 -4.81 -15.13 -11.12
CA VAL A 58 -3.95 -14.20 -10.38
C VAL A 58 -3.38 -13.13 -11.31
N GLY A 59 -2.86 -13.53 -12.47
CA GLY A 59 -2.13 -12.66 -13.39
C GLY A 59 -2.98 -11.55 -13.98
N ALA A 60 -4.20 -11.84 -14.44
CA ALA A 60 -5.04 -10.82 -15.09
C ALA A 60 -5.47 -9.70 -14.11
N PRO A 61 -5.95 -9.99 -12.88
CA PRO A 61 -6.23 -8.96 -11.88
C PRO A 61 -5.00 -8.14 -11.50
N THR A 62 -3.85 -8.79 -11.30
CA THR A 62 -2.59 -8.10 -10.98
C THR A 62 -2.16 -7.18 -12.12
N ALA A 63 -2.21 -7.65 -13.36
CA ALA A 63 -1.89 -6.84 -14.54
C ALA A 63 -2.82 -5.63 -14.67
N ALA A 64 -4.13 -5.81 -14.45
CA ALA A 64 -5.10 -4.72 -14.48
C ALA A 64 -4.82 -3.68 -13.39
N PHE A 65 -4.53 -4.12 -12.16
CA PHE A 65 -4.11 -3.23 -11.08
C PHE A 65 -2.86 -2.43 -11.46
N LEU A 66 -1.81 -3.10 -11.96
CA LEU A 66 -0.55 -2.47 -12.36
C LEU A 66 -0.73 -1.50 -13.52
N ALA A 67 -1.60 -1.82 -14.49
CA ALA A 67 -1.90 -0.93 -15.61
C ALA A 67 -2.55 0.38 -15.13
N VAL A 68 -3.53 0.30 -14.22
CA VAL A 68 -4.19 1.49 -13.64
C VAL A 68 -3.19 2.33 -12.85
N VAL A 69 -2.41 1.70 -11.96
CA VAL A 69 -1.40 2.40 -11.15
C VAL A 69 -0.32 3.02 -12.02
N GLY A 70 0.24 2.27 -12.97
CA GLY A 70 1.29 2.74 -13.88
C GLY A 70 0.82 3.92 -14.73
N THR A 71 -0.41 3.86 -15.24
CA THR A 71 -1.02 4.98 -15.97
C THR A 71 -1.17 6.20 -15.07
N GLY A 72 -1.71 6.03 -13.85
CA GLY A 72 -1.85 7.13 -12.91
C GLY A 72 -0.49 7.75 -12.53
N TYR A 73 0.56 6.94 -12.38
CA TYR A 73 1.91 7.46 -12.10
C TYR A 73 2.52 8.22 -13.26
N ALA A 74 2.24 7.82 -14.50
CA ALA A 74 2.69 8.53 -15.69
C ALA A 74 2.00 9.89 -15.84
N LEU A 75 0.73 9.98 -15.45
CA LEU A 75 -0.07 11.21 -15.57
C LEU A 75 0.14 12.20 -14.42
N LEU A 76 0.39 11.70 -13.21
CA LEU A 76 0.57 12.54 -12.03
C LEU A 76 1.94 13.24 -12.04
N PRO A 77 2.02 14.52 -11.63
CA PRO A 77 3.25 15.29 -11.65
C PRO A 77 4.31 14.68 -10.73
N THR A 78 5.58 14.78 -11.13
CA THR A 78 6.70 14.45 -10.25
C THR A 78 6.97 15.63 -9.33
N VAL A 79 7.18 15.35 -8.05
CA VAL A 79 7.51 16.35 -7.03
C VAL A 79 8.85 15.96 -6.43
N ASP A 80 9.85 16.82 -6.56
CA ASP A 80 11.14 16.69 -5.91
C ASP A 80 11.48 17.99 -5.20
N GLU A 81 11.44 17.93 -3.87
CA GLU A 81 11.67 19.05 -2.96
C GLU A 81 12.89 18.82 -2.10
N VAL A 82 13.64 17.73 -2.36
CA VAL A 82 14.87 17.47 -1.66
C VAL A 82 15.96 18.29 -2.34
N GLY A 83 16.48 19.29 -1.63
CA GLY A 83 17.57 20.13 -2.14
C GLY A 83 18.80 19.29 -2.50
N ALA A 84 19.54 19.73 -3.54
CA ALA A 84 20.71 19.02 -4.04
C ALA A 84 21.82 18.80 -2.98
N ASP A 85 21.88 19.68 -1.98
CA ASP A 85 22.85 19.61 -0.88
C ASP A 85 22.45 18.62 0.24
N PHE A 86 21.23 18.05 0.19
CA PHE A 86 20.79 17.10 1.19
C PHE A 86 21.53 15.76 1.05
N PRO A 87 22.10 15.19 2.13
CA PRO A 87 22.89 13.96 2.02
C PRO A 87 22.05 12.79 1.50
N ALA A 88 22.40 12.29 0.31
CA ALA A 88 21.69 11.18 -0.33
C ALA A 88 21.70 9.89 0.50
N THR A 89 22.79 9.65 1.23
CA THR A 89 22.92 8.51 2.16
C THR A 89 21.90 8.60 3.29
N LEU A 90 21.75 9.78 3.92
CA LEU A 90 20.77 10.00 4.97
C LEU A 90 19.33 9.86 4.46
N LEU A 91 19.05 10.36 3.24
CA LEU A 91 17.74 10.18 2.61
C LEU A 91 17.41 8.70 2.40
N TRP A 92 18.40 7.93 1.96
CA TRP A 92 18.25 6.49 1.74
C TRP A 92 18.04 5.72 3.04
N GLU A 93 18.84 6.00 4.07
CA GLU A 93 18.69 5.42 5.42
C GLU A 93 17.32 5.73 6.03
N PHE A 94 16.83 6.96 5.85
CA PHE A 94 15.49 7.34 6.28
C PHE A 94 14.40 6.53 5.55
N ARG A 95 14.52 6.36 4.23
CA ARG A 95 13.54 5.58 3.45
C ARG A 95 13.54 4.11 3.87
N LEU A 96 14.73 3.53 4.08
CA LEU A 96 14.87 2.14 4.51
C LEU A 96 14.33 1.92 5.93
N SER A 97 14.67 2.80 6.87
CA SER A 97 14.15 2.74 8.26
C SER A 97 12.64 2.98 8.34
N SER A 98 12.11 3.91 7.55
CA SER A 98 10.66 4.13 7.44
C SER A 98 9.93 2.90 6.91
N LEU A 99 10.48 2.26 5.87
CA LEU A 99 9.93 1.01 5.33
C LEU A 99 9.96 -0.11 6.38
N ALA A 100 11.09 -0.29 7.08
CA ALA A 100 11.24 -1.29 8.12
C ALA A 100 10.28 -1.06 9.30
N THR A 101 10.08 0.20 9.70
CA THR A 101 9.16 0.58 10.77
C THR A 101 7.71 0.27 10.40
N GLN A 102 7.29 0.67 9.19
CA GLN A 102 5.95 0.36 8.68
C GLN A 102 5.74 -1.16 8.56
N ALA A 103 6.70 -1.89 8.01
CA ALA A 103 6.61 -3.34 7.89
C ALA A 103 6.48 -4.01 9.26
N THR A 104 7.29 -3.59 10.24
CA THR A 104 7.24 -4.12 11.61
C THR A 104 5.90 -3.84 12.27
N LEU A 105 5.40 -2.59 12.16
CA LEU A 105 4.11 -2.20 12.71
C LEU A 105 2.97 -3.06 12.14
N TRP A 106 2.88 -3.15 10.82
CA TRP A 106 1.80 -3.90 10.16
C TRP A 106 1.91 -5.41 10.39
N LEU A 107 3.13 -5.95 10.41
CA LEU A 107 3.36 -7.35 10.74
C LEU A 107 2.92 -7.67 12.18
N ALA A 108 3.31 -6.84 13.14
CA ALA A 108 2.91 -7.02 14.54
C ALA A 108 1.39 -6.95 14.71
N LEU A 109 0.74 -5.95 14.09
CA LEU A 109 -0.72 -5.83 14.10
C LEU A 109 -1.40 -7.05 13.46
N GLY A 110 -0.91 -7.52 12.31
CA GLY A 110 -1.45 -8.68 11.62
C GLY A 110 -1.32 -9.98 12.43
N LEU A 111 -0.16 -10.20 13.06
CA LEU A 111 0.07 -11.36 13.92
C LEU A 111 -0.78 -11.31 15.20
N ALA A 112 -0.87 -10.15 15.84
CA ALA A 112 -1.71 -9.95 17.02
C ALA A 112 -3.20 -10.20 16.69
N PHE A 113 -3.67 -9.65 15.57
CA PHE A 113 -5.03 -9.89 15.09
C PHE A 113 -5.28 -11.38 14.83
N ALA A 114 -4.40 -12.05 14.07
CA ALA A 114 -4.51 -13.48 13.77
C ALA A 114 -4.55 -14.34 15.05
N PHE A 115 -3.69 -14.04 16.03
CA PHE A 115 -3.67 -14.72 17.33
C PHE A 115 -4.98 -14.52 18.11
N LEU A 116 -5.49 -13.29 18.19
CA LEU A 116 -6.74 -12.98 18.90
C LEU A 116 -7.95 -13.64 18.22
N THR A 117 -8.00 -13.66 16.89
CA THR A 117 -9.05 -14.35 16.13
C THR A 117 -9.00 -15.87 16.36
N ASP A 118 -7.83 -16.50 16.29
CA ASP A 118 -7.70 -17.94 16.57
C ASP A 118 -8.13 -18.28 18.01
N ARG A 119 -7.76 -17.46 18.99
CA ARG A 119 -8.18 -17.63 20.39
C ARG A 119 -9.70 -17.52 20.55
N ALA A 120 -10.32 -16.50 19.95
CA ALA A 120 -11.76 -16.25 20.06
C ALA A 120 -12.60 -17.34 19.37
N VAL A 121 -12.16 -17.83 18.21
CA VAL A 121 -12.85 -18.93 17.51
C VAL A 121 -12.70 -20.25 18.28
N ARG A 122 -11.54 -20.50 18.91
CA ARG A 122 -11.33 -21.70 19.74
C ARG A 122 -12.20 -21.74 20.98
N SER A 123 -12.46 -20.61 21.65
CA SER A 123 -13.33 -20.58 22.83
C SER A 123 -14.77 -20.94 22.47
N VAL A 124 -15.32 -20.33 21.41
CA VAL A 124 -16.68 -20.62 20.93
C VAL A 124 -16.84 -22.09 20.55
N ARG A 125 -15.86 -22.69 19.86
CA ARG A 125 -15.91 -24.11 19.50
C ARG A 125 -15.89 -25.05 20.71
N ARG A 126 -15.23 -24.69 21.81
CA ARG A 126 -15.22 -25.51 23.03
C ARG A 126 -16.57 -25.47 23.74
N GLU A 127 -17.20 -24.30 23.83
CA GLU A 127 -18.53 -24.14 24.41
C GLU A 127 -19.59 -24.94 23.63
N ALA A 128 -19.55 -24.90 22.30
CA ALA A 128 -20.47 -25.64 21.44
C ALA A 128 -20.33 -27.18 21.52
N VAL A 129 -19.16 -27.70 21.91
CA VAL A 129 -18.93 -29.15 22.10
C VAL A 129 -19.33 -29.61 23.51
N ALA A 130 -19.41 -28.69 24.48
CA ALA A 130 -19.78 -28.99 25.85
C ALA A 130 -21.31 -28.89 26.11
N ALA A 131 -22.06 -28.29 25.19
CA ALA A 131 -23.54 -28.19 25.20
C ALA A 131 -24.17 -29.39 24.49
#